data_AF-D4LAT8-F1
#
_entry.id   AF-D4LAT8-F1
#
_cell.length_a   1.000
_cell.length_b   1.000
_cell.length_c   1.000
_cell.angle_alpha   90.00
_cell.angle_beta   90.00
_cell.angle_gamma   90.00
#
_symmetry.space_group_name_H-M   'P 1'
#
loop_
_entity.id
_entity.type
_entity.pdbx_description
1 polymer ?
#
loop_
_entity_poly.entity_id
_entity_poly.type
_entity_poly.pdbx_seq_one_letter_code
_entity_poly.pdbx_strand_id
1 'polypeptide(L)'
;MAILDVIKFGGLASRDWLVYKHPKDSITLGSQLIVGEGQVAIFVKGGAVCDVFTPGTYTLSTNNLPLLQGIINLPFGGKTPFSAEIYYINTVTKLDLAWGTSDPIQLIDPKYHVRLRIRAFGQVGMKIADYAGFLRELIGSLNASDVVRYTKVLDFYKGILVTKVKSIIADIIIHDQISALEIAAQLDGISQRTQQILTPEFGKFGMQLINFFVKSINFPEEDFETINKILEDKAAFDIMGDSRYATKRSFDVYEGAATNQNGVAGAFAAGGIGLGAGAAIAGNVQPAASVMQAPAPEAAYCPACHAANKQGAKFCNSCGASMTPPEPKPAGKTCPGCGAAVPDGSKFCTECGMSLQPPVCACGATLEPGSKFCNQCGRKVGE
;
A
#
# COMPACT_ATOMS: atom_id res chain seq x y z
N MET A 1 -37.83 -29.96 34.74
CA MET A 1 -37.02 -29.41 33.64
C MET A 1 -37.94 -29.26 32.44
N ALA A 2 -37.98 -28.11 31.78
CA ALA A 2 -38.88 -27.89 30.65
C ALA A 2 -38.56 -28.88 29.52
N ILE A 3 -39.60 -29.59 29.04
CA ILE A 3 -39.50 -30.64 28.02
C ILE A 3 -39.30 -30.04 26.60
N LEU A 4 -39.50 -28.72 26.47
CA LEU A 4 -39.43 -27.98 25.21
C LEU A 4 -38.62 -26.71 25.45
N ASP A 5 -37.63 -26.46 24.59
CA ASP A 5 -36.80 -25.27 24.67
C ASP A 5 -37.38 -24.13 23.84
N VAL A 6 -37.21 -22.90 24.34
CA VAL A 6 -37.46 -21.69 23.55
C VAL A 6 -36.11 -21.13 23.13
N ILE A 7 -35.85 -21.16 21.84
CA ILE A 7 -34.63 -20.67 21.21
C ILE A 7 -34.97 -19.32 20.61
N LYS A 8 -34.43 -18.25 21.20
CA LYS A 8 -34.58 -16.90 20.67
C LYS A 8 -33.28 -16.13 20.80
N PHE A 9 -33.09 -15.18 19.90
CA PHE A 9 -32.08 -14.16 20.05
C PHE A 9 -32.75 -12.78 20.21
N GLY A 10 -32.55 -12.16 21.36
CA GLY A 10 -33.12 -10.83 21.67
C GLY A 10 -32.37 -9.65 21.04
N GLY A 11 -31.30 -9.92 20.28
CA GLY A 11 -30.35 -8.90 19.84
C GLY A 11 -29.29 -8.58 20.90
N LEU A 12 -28.34 -7.74 20.52
CA LEU A 12 -27.30 -7.19 21.40
C LEU A 12 -27.53 -5.69 21.58
N ALA A 13 -26.99 -5.12 22.65
CA ALA A 13 -27.04 -3.67 22.89
C ALA A 13 -26.38 -2.87 21.75
N SER A 14 -25.35 -3.46 21.12
CA SER A 14 -24.73 -2.91 19.91
C SER A 14 -25.44 -3.44 18.67
N ARG A 15 -25.70 -2.54 17.70
CA ARG A 15 -26.24 -2.89 16.38
C ARG A 15 -25.17 -3.40 15.40
N ASP A 16 -23.92 -3.53 15.85
CA ASP A 16 -22.75 -3.89 15.04
C ASP A 16 -22.56 -5.41 14.86
N TRP A 17 -23.53 -6.22 15.27
CA TRP A 17 -23.48 -7.67 15.10
C TRP A 17 -24.01 -8.07 13.72
N LEU A 18 -23.39 -9.10 13.13
CA LEU A 18 -23.76 -9.66 11.84
C LEU A 18 -24.14 -11.13 11.94
N VAL A 19 -23.35 -11.93 12.67
CA VAL A 19 -23.64 -13.34 12.94
C VAL A 19 -23.54 -13.61 14.43
N TYR A 20 -24.50 -14.36 14.96
CA TYR A 20 -24.52 -14.83 16.33
C TYR A 20 -24.82 -16.33 16.36
N LYS A 21 -23.90 -17.13 16.90
CA LYS A 21 -24.14 -18.55 17.19
C LYS A 21 -24.87 -18.65 18.54
N HIS A 22 -26.02 -19.32 18.54
CA HIS A 22 -26.73 -19.62 19.78
C HIS A 22 -25.90 -20.62 20.63
N PRO A 23 -25.75 -20.41 21.94
CA PRO A 23 -24.81 -21.18 22.78
C PRO A 23 -25.23 -22.63 23.03
N LYS A 24 -26.49 -22.98 22.71
CA LYS A 24 -27.03 -24.32 22.91
C LYS A 24 -26.89 -25.14 21.63
N ASP A 25 -26.08 -26.20 21.72
CA ASP A 25 -25.83 -27.13 20.62
C ASP A 25 -26.68 -28.41 20.71
N SER A 26 -27.43 -28.61 21.80
CA SER A 26 -28.35 -29.75 21.98
C SER A 26 -29.80 -29.30 21.84
N ILE A 27 -30.43 -29.67 20.73
CA ILE A 27 -31.79 -29.22 20.40
C ILE A 27 -32.77 -30.39 20.52
N THR A 28 -33.91 -30.16 21.18
CA THR A 28 -34.99 -31.14 21.30
C THR A 28 -36.07 -30.89 20.24
N LEU A 29 -36.58 -31.95 19.61
CA LEU A 29 -37.74 -31.84 18.71
C LEU A 29 -38.96 -31.31 19.49
N GLY A 30 -39.73 -30.43 18.85
CA GLY A 30 -40.83 -29.69 19.47
C GLY A 30 -40.44 -28.35 20.10
N SER A 31 -39.13 -28.05 20.20
CA SER A 31 -38.66 -26.73 20.64
C SER A 31 -39.20 -25.60 19.75
N GLN A 32 -39.42 -24.43 20.34
CA GLN A 32 -39.83 -23.24 19.61
C GLN A 32 -38.61 -22.41 19.21
N LEU A 33 -38.45 -22.15 17.92
CA LEU A 33 -37.51 -21.20 17.36
C LEU A 33 -38.23 -19.89 17.08
N ILE A 34 -37.78 -18.80 17.69
CA ILE A 34 -38.33 -17.46 17.51
C ILE A 34 -37.30 -16.61 16.78
N VAL A 35 -37.66 -16.13 15.60
CA VAL A 35 -36.85 -15.25 14.75
C VAL A 35 -37.47 -13.86 14.76
N GLY A 36 -36.73 -12.87 15.25
CA GLY A 36 -37.19 -11.48 15.25
C GLY A 36 -37.14 -10.82 13.87
N GLU A 37 -37.83 -9.69 13.73
CA GLU A 37 -37.68 -8.84 12.55
C GLU A 37 -36.24 -8.33 12.41
N GLY A 38 -35.76 -8.20 11.17
CA GLY A 38 -34.37 -7.84 10.89
C GLY A 38 -33.36 -8.96 11.15
N GLN A 39 -33.83 -10.18 11.38
CA GLN A 39 -32.99 -11.36 11.59
C GLN A 39 -33.47 -12.54 10.74
N VAL A 40 -32.53 -13.44 10.47
CA VAL A 40 -32.79 -14.77 9.90
C VAL A 40 -32.07 -15.78 10.78
N ALA A 41 -32.68 -16.94 11.02
CA ALA A 41 -32.04 -18.04 11.73
C ALA A 41 -31.69 -19.16 10.76
N ILE A 42 -30.46 -19.65 10.81
CA ILE A 42 -29.98 -20.77 10.02
C ILE A 42 -29.75 -21.96 10.93
N PHE A 43 -30.33 -23.09 10.55
CA PHE A 43 -30.15 -24.35 11.24
C PHE A 43 -29.06 -25.17 10.55
N VAL A 44 -28.04 -25.54 11.30
CA VAL A 44 -26.86 -26.27 10.82
C VAL A 44 -26.74 -27.58 11.59
N LYS A 45 -26.52 -28.68 10.86
CA LYS A 45 -26.30 -30.00 11.47
C LYS A 45 -25.16 -30.71 10.77
N GLY A 46 -24.21 -31.23 11.54
CA GLY A 46 -23.05 -31.95 11.00
C GLY A 46 -22.23 -31.10 10.03
N GLY A 47 -22.16 -29.79 10.25
CA GLY A 47 -21.46 -28.84 9.37
C GLY A 47 -22.21 -28.44 8.08
N ALA A 48 -23.40 -28.99 7.82
CA ALA A 48 -24.21 -28.64 6.67
C ALA A 48 -25.39 -27.71 7.07
N VAL A 49 -25.63 -26.67 6.27
CA VAL A 49 -26.82 -25.84 6.38
C VAL A 49 -28.03 -26.67 5.96
N CYS A 50 -29.00 -26.86 6.87
CA CYS A 50 -30.20 -27.64 6.57
C CYS A 50 -31.39 -26.76 6.19
N ASP A 51 -31.57 -25.62 6.88
CA ASP A 51 -32.73 -24.75 6.67
C ASP A 51 -32.48 -23.30 7.09
N VAL A 52 -33.28 -22.39 6.55
CA VAL A 52 -33.21 -20.94 6.75
C VAL A 52 -34.59 -20.41 7.13
N PHE A 53 -34.73 -19.93 8.35
CA PHE A 53 -35.97 -19.42 8.93
C PHE A 53 -36.00 -17.89 8.87
N THR A 54 -37.04 -17.34 8.23
CA THR A 54 -37.34 -15.91 8.18
C THR A 54 -37.98 -15.42 9.50
N PRO A 55 -38.29 -14.13 9.68
CA PRO A 55 -38.97 -13.65 10.88
C PRO A 55 -40.29 -14.39 11.14
N GLY A 56 -40.47 -14.87 12.38
CA GLY A 56 -41.61 -15.69 12.77
C GLY A 56 -41.31 -16.65 13.93
N THR A 57 -42.33 -17.38 14.35
CA THR A 57 -42.22 -18.42 15.38
C THR A 57 -42.45 -19.78 14.75
N TYR A 58 -41.48 -20.69 14.91
CA TYR A 58 -41.46 -22.00 14.29
C TYR A 58 -41.34 -23.09 15.35
N THR A 59 -42.14 -24.15 15.22
CA THR A 59 -41.92 -25.37 15.99
C THR A 59 -40.97 -26.28 15.21
N LEU A 60 -39.83 -26.61 15.83
CA LEU A 60 -38.81 -27.48 15.24
C LEU A 60 -39.35 -28.92 15.19
N SER A 61 -39.76 -29.34 14.00
CA SER A 61 -40.33 -30.66 13.74
C SER A 61 -39.71 -31.26 12.48
N THR A 62 -39.82 -32.58 12.34
CA THR A 62 -39.37 -33.35 11.15
C THR A 62 -40.07 -32.92 9.86
N ASN A 63 -41.23 -32.26 9.94
CA ASN A 63 -41.97 -31.76 8.78
C ASN A 63 -41.36 -30.47 8.22
N ASN A 64 -40.84 -29.60 9.08
CA ASN A 64 -40.24 -28.33 8.71
C ASN A 64 -38.72 -28.42 8.47
N LEU A 65 -38.16 -29.64 8.53
CA LEU A 65 -36.72 -29.89 8.37
C LEU A 65 -36.56 -31.16 7.51
N PRO A 66 -36.77 -31.08 6.18
CA PRO A 66 -36.77 -32.25 5.30
C PRO A 66 -35.43 -33.02 5.32
N LEU A 67 -34.30 -32.30 5.47
CA LEU A 67 -32.97 -32.88 5.64
C LEU A 67 -32.79 -33.67 6.95
N LEU A 68 -33.66 -33.48 7.94
CA LEU A 68 -33.68 -34.30 9.15
C LEU A 68 -34.37 -35.66 8.96
N GLN A 69 -35.27 -35.81 7.98
CA GLN A 69 -36.01 -37.07 7.77
C GLN A 69 -35.08 -38.24 7.45
N GLY A 70 -34.01 -38.00 6.69
CA GLY A 70 -33.00 -39.03 6.39
C GLY A 70 -32.13 -39.45 7.59
N ILE A 71 -32.11 -38.67 8.66
CA ILE A 71 -31.21 -38.87 9.82
C ILE A 71 -31.98 -39.36 11.07
N ILE A 72 -33.31 -39.20 11.11
CA ILE A 72 -34.17 -39.50 12.29
C ILE A 72 -34.79 -40.91 12.23
N ASN A 73 -34.23 -41.87 11.48
CA ASN A 73 -34.51 -43.30 11.67
C ASN A 73 -33.92 -43.84 13.00
N LEU A 74 -34.10 -43.09 14.09
CA LEU A 74 -33.81 -43.49 15.46
C LEU A 74 -35.10 -44.04 16.09
N PRO A 75 -35.09 -45.26 16.68
CA PRO A 75 -36.28 -45.91 17.23
C PRO A 75 -36.81 -45.27 18.54
N PHE A 76 -36.34 -44.06 18.89
CA PHE A 76 -36.55 -43.43 20.19
C PHE A 76 -37.41 -42.16 20.08
N GLY A 77 -38.71 -42.35 19.87
CA GLY A 77 -39.80 -41.54 20.45
C GLY A 77 -39.76 -40.00 20.41
N GLY A 78 -39.02 -39.36 19.49
CA GLY A 78 -39.09 -37.91 19.24
C GLY A 78 -38.69 -36.97 20.39
N LYS A 79 -38.18 -37.49 21.52
CA LYS A 79 -37.85 -36.72 22.73
C LYS A 79 -36.34 -36.63 23.02
N THR A 80 -35.50 -37.23 22.17
CA THR A 80 -34.06 -37.25 22.37
C THR A 80 -33.43 -35.96 21.82
N PRO A 81 -32.64 -35.22 22.61
CA PRO A 81 -31.86 -34.10 22.10
C PRO A 81 -30.89 -34.59 21.01
N PHE A 82 -30.77 -33.82 19.94
CA PHE A 82 -29.78 -34.06 18.90
C PHE A 82 -28.81 -32.88 18.82
N SER A 83 -27.59 -33.14 18.34
CA SER A 83 -26.59 -32.09 18.14
C SER A 83 -26.92 -31.28 16.88
N ALA A 84 -27.14 -29.99 17.04
CA ALA A 84 -27.33 -29.02 15.96
C ALA A 84 -27.05 -27.60 16.44
N GLU A 85 -26.67 -26.75 15.50
CA GLU A 85 -26.27 -25.38 15.75
C GLU A 85 -27.28 -24.43 15.10
N ILE A 86 -27.55 -23.31 15.76
CA ILE A 86 -28.45 -22.28 15.24
C ILE A 86 -27.67 -20.97 15.18
N TYR A 87 -27.62 -20.40 13.98
CA TYR A 87 -26.97 -19.13 13.70
C TYR A 87 -28.00 -18.07 13.39
N TYR A 88 -27.97 -16.96 14.11
CA TYR A 88 -28.75 -15.77 13.77
C TYR A 88 -27.90 -14.84 12.91
N ILE A 89 -28.47 -14.37 11.82
CA ILE A 89 -27.86 -13.41 10.90
C ILE A 89 -28.67 -12.13 10.90
N ASN A 90 -27.98 -11.00 11.00
CA ASN A 90 -28.57 -9.69 10.88
C ASN A 90 -28.86 -9.37 9.40
N THR A 91 -30.12 -9.08 9.08
CA THR A 91 -30.54 -8.73 7.71
C THR A 91 -30.58 -7.23 7.46
N VAL A 92 -30.29 -6.42 8.50
CA VAL A 92 -30.22 -4.97 8.38
C VAL A 92 -29.09 -4.58 7.42
N THR A 93 -29.42 -3.65 6.53
CA THR A 93 -28.43 -3.07 5.61
C THR A 93 -27.51 -2.12 6.38
N LYS A 94 -26.20 -2.34 6.30
CA LYS A 94 -25.18 -1.49 6.92
C LYS A 94 -24.62 -0.57 5.83
N LEU A 95 -24.85 0.74 5.94
CA LEU A 95 -24.53 1.73 4.89
C LEU A 95 -23.22 2.50 5.12
N ASP A 96 -22.65 2.40 6.33
CA ASP A 96 -21.65 3.30 6.87
C ASP A 96 -20.31 2.62 7.19
N LEU A 97 -19.97 1.52 6.51
CA LEU A 97 -18.70 0.84 6.74
C LEU A 97 -17.57 1.64 6.09
N ALA A 98 -16.62 2.10 6.89
CA ALA A 98 -15.48 2.85 6.40
C ALA A 98 -14.46 1.90 5.74
N TRP A 99 -13.88 2.34 4.63
CA TRP A 99 -12.74 1.68 4.00
C TRP A 99 -11.63 2.69 3.70
N GLY A 100 -10.40 2.21 3.59
CA GLY A 100 -9.25 3.02 3.22
C GLY A 100 -8.10 2.18 2.74
N THR A 101 -7.27 2.75 1.87
CA THR A 101 -6.04 2.12 1.39
C THR A 101 -5.07 1.89 2.56
N SER A 102 -4.60 0.66 2.75
CA SER A 102 -3.62 0.28 3.77
C SER A 102 -2.25 0.93 3.58
N ASP A 103 -1.88 1.17 2.34
CA ASP A 103 -0.59 1.68 1.89
C ASP A 103 -0.81 2.59 0.68
N PRO A 104 0.05 3.60 0.47
CA PRO A 104 -0.14 4.61 -0.57
C PRO A 104 0.05 4.04 -1.98
N ILE A 105 -0.77 4.52 -2.91
CA ILE A 105 -0.61 4.35 -4.35
C ILE A 105 0.53 5.26 -4.80
N GLN A 106 1.63 4.66 -5.24
CA GLN A 106 2.76 5.41 -5.80
C GLN A 106 2.59 5.54 -7.31
N LEU A 107 2.54 6.77 -7.81
CA LEU A 107 2.47 7.05 -9.24
C LEU A 107 3.16 8.35 -9.59
N ILE A 108 3.37 8.58 -10.88
CA ILE A 108 3.89 9.84 -11.41
C ILE A 108 2.69 10.63 -11.91
N ASP A 109 2.51 11.85 -11.41
CA ASP A 109 1.47 12.74 -11.90
C ASP A 109 1.74 13.11 -13.37
N PRO A 110 0.75 12.94 -14.27
CA PRO A 110 0.94 13.17 -15.70
C PRO A 110 1.17 14.65 -16.05
N LYS A 111 0.70 15.59 -15.23
CA LYS A 111 0.73 17.03 -15.50
C LYS A 111 1.99 17.70 -14.96
N TYR A 112 2.44 17.30 -13.77
CA TYR A 112 3.60 17.88 -13.08
C TYR A 112 4.84 17.00 -13.11
N HIS A 113 4.71 15.74 -13.54
CA HIS A 113 5.80 14.74 -13.58
C HIS A 113 6.48 14.50 -12.21
N VAL A 114 5.73 14.72 -11.13
CA VAL A 114 6.17 14.48 -9.74
C VAL A 114 5.68 13.11 -9.27
N ARG A 115 6.50 12.43 -8.48
CA ARG A 115 6.07 11.20 -7.79
C ARG A 115 5.14 11.56 -6.64
N LEU A 116 3.93 11.01 -6.65
CA LEU A 116 2.93 11.22 -5.61
C LEU A 116 2.59 9.92 -4.90
N ARG A 117 2.36 10.03 -3.59
CA ARG A 117 1.95 8.94 -2.71
C ARG A 117 0.50 9.13 -2.28
N ILE A 118 -0.42 8.66 -3.11
CA ILE A 118 -1.84 8.92 -2.96
C ILE A 118 -2.49 7.90 -2.04
N ARG A 119 -3.41 8.34 -1.18
CA ARG A 119 -4.27 7.50 -0.36
C ARG A 119 -5.73 7.82 -0.65
N ALA A 120 -6.57 6.80 -0.56
CA ALA A 120 -8.00 6.93 -0.78
C ALA A 120 -8.77 6.33 0.38
N PHE A 121 -9.86 6.97 0.76
CA PHE A 121 -10.77 6.46 1.78
C PHE A 121 -12.21 6.81 1.43
N GLY A 122 -13.13 6.06 2.03
CA GLY A 122 -14.52 6.14 1.66
C GLY A 122 -15.43 5.33 2.55
N GLN A 123 -16.63 5.11 2.04
CA GLN A 123 -17.64 4.28 2.70
C GLN A 123 -18.19 3.24 1.73
N VAL A 124 -18.58 2.12 2.29
CA VAL A 124 -19.22 1.02 1.60
C VAL A 124 -20.47 0.62 2.37
N GLY A 125 -21.56 0.40 1.64
CA GLY A 125 -22.77 -0.16 2.17
C GLY A 125 -22.98 -1.57 1.65
N MET A 126 -23.34 -2.48 2.55
CA MET A 126 -23.57 -3.87 2.22
C MET A 126 -24.76 -4.44 3.00
N LYS A 127 -25.34 -5.49 2.45
CA LYS A 127 -26.27 -6.37 3.13
C LYS A 127 -25.98 -7.82 2.73
N ILE A 128 -26.47 -8.77 3.51
CA ILE A 128 -26.42 -10.18 3.12
C ILE A 128 -27.63 -10.47 2.23
N ALA A 129 -27.39 -11.14 1.10
CA ALA A 129 -28.42 -11.55 0.15
C ALA A 129 -28.60 -13.08 0.12
N ASP A 130 -27.51 -13.84 0.13
CA ASP A 130 -27.55 -15.30 0.30
C ASP A 130 -27.01 -15.67 1.69
N TYR A 131 -27.94 -15.87 2.62
CA TYR A 131 -27.61 -16.19 4.02
C TYR A 131 -26.92 -17.55 4.16
N ALA A 132 -27.36 -18.55 3.38
CA ALA A 132 -26.81 -19.91 3.44
C ALA A 132 -25.42 -19.98 2.82
N GLY A 133 -25.22 -19.33 1.68
CA GLY A 133 -23.92 -19.20 1.03
C GLY A 133 -22.93 -18.44 1.90
N PHE A 134 -23.34 -17.29 2.42
CA PHE A 134 -22.52 -16.48 3.33
C PHE A 134 -22.08 -17.29 4.56
N LEU A 135 -23.00 -18.00 5.20
CA LEU A 135 -22.66 -18.79 6.38
C LEU A 135 -21.70 -19.94 6.02
N ARG A 136 -21.88 -20.62 4.88
CA ARG A 136 -20.98 -21.69 4.42
C ARG A 136 -19.53 -21.21 4.24
N GLU A 137 -19.34 -20.04 3.63
CA GLU A 137 -18.00 -19.44 3.45
C GLU A 137 -17.38 -19.00 4.78
N LEU A 138 -18.21 -18.65 5.77
CA LEU A 138 -17.77 -18.01 7.00
C LEU A 138 -17.58 -19.01 8.17
N ILE A 139 -18.34 -20.11 8.23
CA ILE A 139 -18.30 -21.12 9.32
C ILE A 139 -16.88 -21.61 9.60
N GLY A 140 -16.06 -21.86 8.57
CA GLY A 140 -14.69 -22.36 8.74
C GLY A 140 -13.75 -21.40 9.48
N SER A 141 -14.14 -20.12 9.60
CA SER A 141 -13.36 -19.08 10.26
C SER A 141 -13.88 -18.69 11.65
N LEU A 142 -14.99 -19.29 12.10
CA LEU A 142 -15.64 -18.93 13.35
C LEU A 142 -15.25 -19.81 14.53
N ASN A 143 -14.93 -19.16 15.64
CA ASN A 143 -14.89 -19.81 16.95
C ASN A 143 -16.32 -19.96 17.50
N ALA A 144 -16.55 -21.00 18.31
CA ALA A 144 -17.86 -21.42 18.80
C ALA A 144 -18.64 -20.39 19.66
N SER A 145 -18.04 -19.25 20.00
CA SER A 145 -18.58 -18.26 20.93
C SER A 145 -18.50 -16.80 20.45
N ASP A 146 -18.02 -16.55 19.22
CA ASP A 146 -17.81 -15.19 18.73
C ASP A 146 -19.06 -14.60 18.06
N VAL A 147 -19.46 -13.41 18.51
CA VAL A 147 -20.31 -12.52 17.73
C VAL A 147 -19.47 -11.97 16.59
N VAL A 148 -19.85 -12.27 15.36
CA VAL A 148 -19.17 -11.74 14.18
C VAL A 148 -19.72 -10.36 13.89
N ARG A 149 -18.84 -9.38 13.80
CA ARG A 149 -19.18 -7.99 13.45
C ARG A 149 -18.97 -7.74 11.97
N TYR A 150 -19.65 -6.72 11.44
CA TYR A 150 -19.47 -6.30 10.03
C TYR A 150 -18.02 -5.95 9.71
N THR A 151 -17.30 -5.32 10.65
CA THR A 151 -15.90 -4.92 10.47
C THR A 151 -14.98 -6.11 10.24
N LYS A 152 -15.15 -7.19 11.02
CA LYS A 152 -14.37 -8.43 10.87
C LYS A 152 -14.57 -9.07 9.49
N VAL A 153 -15.81 -9.03 8.99
CA VAL A 153 -16.12 -9.52 7.64
C VAL A 153 -15.47 -8.63 6.60
N LEU A 154 -15.57 -7.31 6.74
CA LEU A 154 -14.92 -6.37 5.83
C LEU A 154 -13.40 -6.57 5.78
N ASP A 155 -12.75 -6.91 6.89
CA ASP A 155 -11.31 -7.18 6.93
C ASP A 155 -10.89 -8.35 6.03
N PHE A 156 -11.71 -9.41 5.94
CA PHE A 156 -11.44 -10.52 5.01
C PHE A 156 -11.42 -10.08 3.55
N TYR A 157 -12.24 -9.08 3.20
CA TYR A 157 -12.38 -8.59 1.83
C TYR A 157 -11.63 -7.27 1.57
N LYS A 158 -10.97 -6.72 2.60
CA LYS A 158 -10.23 -5.46 2.48
C LYS A 158 -9.12 -5.58 1.45
N GLY A 159 -8.47 -6.74 1.34
CA GLY A 159 -7.42 -6.98 0.35
C GLY A 159 -7.92 -6.80 -1.09
N ILE A 160 -9.03 -7.44 -1.46
CA ILE A 160 -9.60 -7.32 -2.81
C ILE A 160 -10.16 -5.91 -3.05
N LEU A 161 -10.87 -5.34 -2.07
CA LEU A 161 -11.41 -3.98 -2.15
C LEU A 161 -10.30 -2.96 -2.42
N VAL A 162 -9.27 -2.95 -1.56
CA VAL A 162 -8.15 -2.01 -1.66
C VAL A 162 -7.41 -2.21 -2.97
N THR A 163 -7.15 -3.46 -3.37
CA THR A 163 -6.43 -3.73 -4.63
C THR A 163 -7.19 -3.18 -5.84
N LYS A 164 -8.50 -3.43 -5.95
CA LYS A 164 -9.31 -2.94 -7.08
C LYS A 164 -9.41 -1.42 -7.10
N VAL A 165 -9.63 -0.79 -5.94
CA VAL A 165 -9.66 0.68 -5.83
C VAL A 165 -8.34 1.28 -6.30
N LYS A 166 -7.20 0.75 -5.84
CA LYS A 166 -5.87 1.26 -6.23
C LYS A 166 -5.66 1.15 -7.74
N SER A 167 -5.99 0.00 -8.33
CA SER A 167 -5.87 -0.19 -9.78
C SER A 167 -6.73 0.80 -10.57
N ILE A 168 -7.98 1.04 -10.14
CA ILE A 168 -8.88 1.97 -10.84
C ILE A 168 -8.38 3.42 -10.74
N ILE A 169 -7.95 3.85 -9.55
CA ILE A 169 -7.42 5.21 -9.35
C ILE A 169 -6.16 5.43 -10.19
N ALA A 170 -5.23 4.46 -10.17
CA ALA A 170 -4.01 4.55 -10.95
C ALA A 170 -4.30 4.54 -12.47
N ASP A 171 -5.22 3.67 -12.93
CA ASP A 171 -5.66 3.59 -14.31
C ASP A 171 -6.20 4.93 -14.81
N ILE A 172 -7.10 5.56 -14.05
CA ILE A 172 -7.68 6.87 -14.43
C ILE A 172 -6.61 7.96 -14.49
N ILE A 173 -5.71 8.03 -13.50
CA ILE A 173 -4.64 9.05 -13.51
C ILE A 173 -3.70 8.86 -14.70
N ILE A 174 -3.30 7.61 -14.98
CA ILE A 174 -2.28 7.31 -15.99
C ILE A 174 -2.87 7.31 -17.40
N HIS A 175 -4.01 6.65 -17.62
CA HIS A 175 -4.60 6.54 -18.96
C HIS A 175 -5.37 7.79 -19.37
N ASP A 176 -6.15 8.39 -18.46
CA ASP A 176 -6.94 9.59 -18.78
C ASP A 176 -6.11 10.87 -18.67
N GLN A 177 -4.84 10.76 -18.25
CA GLN A 177 -3.90 11.86 -18.08
C GLN A 177 -4.42 12.96 -17.13
N ILE A 178 -5.21 12.56 -16.13
CA ILE A 178 -5.79 13.46 -15.13
C ILE A 178 -4.81 13.62 -13.98
N SER A 179 -4.53 14.87 -13.58
CA SER A 179 -3.69 15.12 -12.41
C SER A 179 -4.35 14.62 -11.13
N ALA A 180 -3.55 14.15 -10.19
CA ALA A 180 -4.03 13.80 -8.85
C ALA A 180 -4.68 14.97 -8.10
N LEU A 181 -4.36 16.22 -8.48
CA LEU A 181 -5.02 17.41 -7.94
C LEU A 181 -6.47 17.59 -8.44
N GLU A 182 -6.78 17.07 -9.62
CA GLU A 182 -8.06 17.23 -10.29
C GLU A 182 -8.96 15.99 -10.13
N ILE A 183 -8.42 14.91 -9.55
CA ILE A 183 -9.14 13.64 -9.38
C ILE A 183 -10.39 13.74 -8.51
N ALA A 184 -10.48 14.77 -7.67
CA ALA A 184 -11.68 15.06 -6.88
C ALA A 184 -12.94 15.19 -7.74
N ALA A 185 -12.81 15.67 -8.99
CA ALA A 185 -13.91 15.77 -9.94
C ALA A 185 -14.39 14.40 -10.48
N GLN A 186 -13.56 13.35 -10.33
CA GLN A 186 -13.84 12.00 -10.83
C GLN A 186 -14.31 11.03 -9.72
N LEU A 187 -14.48 11.51 -8.47
CA LEU A 187 -14.82 10.64 -7.34
C LEU A 187 -16.10 9.83 -7.56
N ASP A 188 -17.13 10.43 -8.15
CA ASP A 188 -18.39 9.74 -8.46
C ASP A 188 -18.19 8.66 -9.53
N GLY A 189 -17.42 8.95 -10.58
CA GLY A 189 -17.08 7.99 -11.63
C GLY A 189 -16.26 6.82 -11.10
N ILE A 190 -15.24 7.10 -10.27
CA ILE A 190 -14.43 6.08 -9.58
C ILE A 190 -15.32 5.23 -8.69
N SER A 191 -16.23 5.85 -7.94
CA SER A 191 -17.15 5.17 -7.03
C SER A 191 -18.04 4.17 -7.78
N GLN A 192 -18.67 4.61 -8.88
CA GLN A 192 -19.54 3.75 -9.70
C GLN A 192 -18.76 2.61 -10.38
N ARG A 193 -17.61 2.90 -11.00
CA ARG A 193 -16.76 1.89 -11.65
C ARG A 193 -16.28 0.85 -10.64
N THR A 194 -15.86 1.30 -9.46
CA THR A 194 -15.45 0.40 -8.37
C THR A 194 -16.61 -0.45 -7.89
N GLN A 195 -17.80 0.13 -7.70
CA GLN A 195 -18.99 -0.61 -7.30
C GLN A 195 -19.31 -1.73 -8.30
N GLN A 196 -19.30 -1.44 -9.59
CA GLN A 196 -19.59 -2.42 -10.65
C GLN A 196 -18.60 -3.60 -10.63
N ILE A 197 -17.30 -3.32 -10.44
CA ILE A 197 -16.26 -4.34 -10.38
C ILE A 197 -16.35 -5.17 -9.09
N LEU A 198 -16.65 -4.54 -7.95
CA LEU A 198 -16.71 -5.23 -6.66
C LEU A 198 -18.00 -6.01 -6.45
N THR A 199 -19.12 -5.59 -7.05
CA THR A 199 -20.42 -6.26 -6.89
C THR A 199 -20.37 -7.78 -7.13
N PRO A 200 -19.85 -8.30 -8.25
CA PRO A 200 -19.78 -9.75 -8.46
C PRO A 200 -18.83 -10.45 -7.48
N GLU A 201 -17.75 -9.77 -7.04
CA GLU A 201 -16.81 -10.34 -6.08
C GLU A 201 -17.45 -10.52 -4.70
N PHE A 202 -18.21 -9.53 -4.22
CA PHE A 202 -18.98 -9.65 -2.97
C PHE A 202 -20.11 -10.68 -3.09
N GLY A 203 -20.73 -10.78 -4.28
CA GLY A 203 -21.79 -11.74 -4.56
C GLY A 203 -21.38 -13.20 -4.40
N LYS A 204 -20.12 -13.55 -4.72
CA LYS A 204 -19.56 -14.91 -4.52
C LYS A 204 -19.64 -15.37 -3.07
N PHE A 205 -19.66 -14.43 -2.12
CA PHE A 205 -19.73 -14.69 -0.69
C PHE A 205 -21.13 -14.47 -0.10
N GLY A 206 -22.15 -14.34 -0.95
CA GLY A 206 -23.53 -14.10 -0.52
C GLY A 206 -23.81 -12.68 0.00
N MET A 207 -22.89 -11.74 -0.21
CA MET A 207 -23.08 -10.33 0.13
C MET A 207 -23.53 -9.53 -1.09
N GLN A 208 -24.41 -8.55 -0.86
CA GLN A 208 -24.80 -7.56 -1.85
C GLN A 208 -24.20 -6.21 -1.49
N LEU A 209 -23.46 -5.64 -2.43
CA LEU A 209 -22.95 -4.28 -2.38
C LEU A 209 -24.09 -3.31 -2.72
N ILE A 210 -24.47 -2.44 -1.78
CA ILE A 210 -25.59 -1.48 -1.96
C ILE A 210 -25.08 -0.18 -2.56
N ASN A 211 -24.01 0.35 -1.97
CA ASN A 211 -23.37 1.56 -2.44
C ASN A 211 -21.88 1.49 -2.14
N PHE A 212 -21.11 2.22 -2.92
CA PHE A 212 -19.69 2.41 -2.70
C PHE A 212 -19.36 3.85 -3.01
N PHE A 213 -18.71 4.54 -2.07
CA PHE A 213 -18.33 5.94 -2.22
C PHE A 213 -16.87 6.12 -1.87
N VAL A 214 -16.13 6.79 -2.75
CA VAL A 214 -14.84 7.38 -2.44
C VAL A 214 -15.11 8.78 -1.87
N LYS A 215 -14.75 9.00 -0.61
CA LYS A 215 -14.96 10.31 0.04
C LYS A 215 -13.88 11.31 -0.32
N SER A 216 -12.64 10.84 -0.37
CA SER A 216 -11.50 11.69 -0.63
C SER A 216 -10.32 10.86 -1.10
N ILE A 217 -9.51 11.51 -1.92
CA ILE A 217 -8.21 11.06 -2.37
C ILE A 217 -7.22 12.16 -1.94
N ASN A 218 -6.24 11.82 -1.12
CA ASN A 218 -5.27 12.77 -0.59
C ASN A 218 -3.84 12.24 -0.70
N PHE A 219 -2.86 13.08 -0.41
CA PHE A 219 -1.45 12.75 -0.44
C PHE A 219 -0.71 13.58 0.63
N PRO A 220 0.50 13.19 1.05
CA PRO A 220 1.28 13.89 2.06
C PRO A 220 1.56 15.35 1.71
N GLU A 221 1.68 16.21 2.73
CA GLU A 221 2.01 17.64 2.57
C GLU A 221 3.34 17.85 1.83
N GLU A 222 4.34 17.01 2.06
CA GLU A 222 5.63 17.04 1.34
C GLU A 222 5.46 16.93 -0.19
N ASP A 223 4.56 16.05 -0.64
CA ASP A 223 4.27 15.87 -2.07
C ASP A 223 3.50 17.10 -2.60
N PHE A 224 2.64 17.71 -1.78
CA PHE A 224 1.89 18.93 -2.11
C PHE A 224 2.80 20.16 -2.23
N GLU A 225 3.74 20.35 -1.31
CA GLU A 225 4.71 21.44 -1.34
C GLU A 225 5.60 21.37 -2.59
N THR A 226 5.97 20.16 -3.01
CA THR A 226 6.75 19.96 -4.24
C THR A 226 5.98 20.45 -5.47
N ILE A 227 4.68 20.15 -5.56
CA ILE A 227 3.83 20.65 -6.64
C ILE A 227 3.66 22.17 -6.56
N ASN A 228 3.45 22.73 -5.37
CA ASN A 228 3.30 24.18 -5.18
C ASN A 228 4.56 24.93 -5.64
N LYS A 229 5.77 24.44 -5.33
CA LYS A 229 7.02 25.03 -5.83
C LYS A 229 7.09 25.03 -7.35
N ILE A 230 6.70 23.94 -8.00
CA ILE A 230 6.67 23.85 -9.47
C ILE A 230 5.65 24.84 -10.06
N LEU A 231 4.50 24.98 -9.41
CA LEU A 231 3.46 25.93 -9.81
C LEU A 231 3.90 27.38 -9.64
N GLU A 232 4.57 27.71 -8.53
CA GLU A 232 5.15 29.03 -8.27
C GLU A 232 6.25 29.38 -9.28
N ASP A 233 7.18 28.46 -9.53
CA ASP A 233 8.24 28.63 -10.52
C ASP A 233 7.67 28.83 -11.93
N LYS A 234 6.67 28.03 -12.30
CA LYS A 234 5.97 28.15 -13.59
C LYS A 234 5.23 29.48 -13.70
N ALA A 235 4.51 29.89 -12.66
CA ALA A 235 3.81 31.17 -12.66
C ALA A 235 4.79 32.36 -12.75
N ALA A 236 5.91 32.30 -12.03
CA ALA A 236 6.96 33.33 -12.11
C ALA A 236 7.56 33.41 -13.52
N PHE A 237 7.79 32.25 -14.16
CA PHE A 237 8.24 32.17 -15.53
C PHE A 237 7.22 32.76 -16.51
N ASP A 238 5.94 32.35 -16.42
CA ASP A 238 4.87 32.79 -17.32
C ASP A 238 4.60 34.31 -17.20
N ILE A 239 4.72 34.89 -16.00
CA ILE A 239 4.51 36.32 -15.76
C ILE A 239 5.70 37.16 -16.24
N MET A 240 6.94 36.70 -16.02
CA MET A 240 8.14 37.51 -16.28
C MET A 240 8.72 37.31 -17.68
N GLY A 241 8.49 36.14 -18.29
CA GLY A 241 9.14 35.70 -19.52
C GLY A 241 10.60 35.27 -19.33
N ASP A 242 11.13 34.54 -20.32
CA ASP A 242 12.45 33.88 -20.30
C ASP A 242 13.59 34.76 -19.77
N SER A 243 13.74 35.94 -20.35
CA SER A 243 14.87 36.83 -20.06
C SER A 243 14.87 37.35 -18.62
N ARG A 244 13.69 37.62 -18.07
CA ARG A 244 13.54 38.19 -16.72
C ARG A 244 13.52 37.11 -15.65
N TYR A 245 13.02 35.92 -15.97
CA TYR A 245 13.12 34.77 -15.08
C TYR A 245 14.57 34.33 -14.84
N ALA A 246 15.36 34.19 -15.91
CA ALA A 246 16.79 33.90 -15.79
C ALA A 246 17.53 34.96 -14.96
N THR A 247 17.18 36.24 -15.17
CA THR A 247 17.71 37.35 -14.39
C THR A 247 17.32 37.24 -12.91
N LYS A 248 16.05 36.97 -12.58
CA LYS A 248 15.59 36.77 -11.19
C LYS A 248 16.30 35.60 -10.52
N ARG A 249 16.38 34.44 -11.18
CA ARG A 249 17.08 33.26 -10.64
C ARG A 249 18.56 33.53 -10.41
N SER A 250 19.20 34.36 -11.24
CA SER A 250 20.58 34.79 -10.98
C SER A 250 20.68 35.59 -9.69
N PHE A 251 19.75 36.52 -9.44
CA PHE A 251 19.70 37.28 -8.19
C PHE A 251 19.41 36.41 -6.97
N ASP A 252 18.48 35.46 -7.06
CA ASP A 252 18.18 34.51 -5.97
C ASP A 252 19.42 33.68 -5.58
N VAL A 253 20.23 33.27 -6.57
CA VAL A 253 21.50 32.56 -6.33
C VAL A 253 22.53 33.48 -5.66
N TYR A 254 22.63 34.75 -6.08
CA TYR A 254 23.51 35.73 -5.42
C TYR A 254 23.10 35.98 -3.96
N GLU A 255 21.80 36.10 -3.68
CA GLU A 255 21.28 36.31 -2.33
C GLU A 255 21.49 35.08 -1.43
N GLY A 256 21.23 33.87 -1.94
CA GLY A 256 21.49 32.61 -1.24
C GLY A 256 22.99 32.34 -0.99
N ALA A 257 23.87 32.87 -1.86
CA ALA A 257 25.32 32.82 -1.68
C ALA A 257 25.81 33.84 -0.66
N ALA A 258 25.19 35.03 -0.60
CA ALA A 258 25.51 36.08 0.38
C ALA A 258 25.06 35.74 1.81
N THR A 259 23.99 34.95 1.94
CA THR A 259 23.44 34.51 3.24
C THR A 259 24.10 33.25 3.81
N ASN A 260 24.86 32.50 2.99
CA ASN A 260 25.65 31.36 3.44
C ASN A 260 26.99 31.80 4.06
N GLN A 261 27.02 31.99 5.38
CA GLN A 261 28.20 32.45 6.12
C GLN A 261 29.43 31.49 6.06
N ASN A 262 29.25 30.22 5.69
CA ASN A 262 30.29 29.18 5.76
C ASN A 262 30.68 28.54 4.40
N GLY A 263 30.24 29.09 3.27
CA GLY A 263 30.58 28.57 1.93
C GLY A 263 31.56 29.48 1.19
N VAL A 264 32.29 28.92 0.21
CA VAL A 264 33.33 29.58 -0.62
C VAL A 264 32.88 30.91 -1.29
N ALA A 265 31.58 31.21 -1.28
CA ALA A 265 31.02 32.51 -1.68
C ALA A 265 31.30 33.66 -0.69
N GLY A 266 31.48 33.38 0.61
CA GLY A 266 31.96 34.37 1.58
C GLY A 266 33.36 34.89 1.24
N ALA A 267 34.18 34.08 0.56
CA ALA A 267 35.49 34.50 0.06
C ALA A 267 35.38 35.37 -1.21
N PHE A 268 34.35 35.18 -2.05
CA PHE A 268 34.09 36.06 -3.20
C PHE A 268 33.44 37.39 -2.80
N ALA A 269 32.61 37.39 -1.75
CA ALA A 269 32.01 38.60 -1.19
C ALA A 269 33.01 39.43 -0.36
N ALA A 270 33.91 38.78 0.40
CA ALA A 270 34.96 39.46 1.15
C ALA A 270 36.17 39.89 0.29
N GLY A 271 36.31 39.30 -0.91
CA GLY A 271 37.46 39.50 -1.80
C GLY A 271 37.34 40.66 -2.80
N GLY A 272 36.28 41.48 -2.78
CA GLY A 272 36.23 42.74 -3.52
C GLY A 272 36.23 42.66 -5.06
N ILE A 273 36.11 41.48 -5.68
CA ILE A 273 36.19 41.32 -7.14
C ILE A 273 34.81 41.48 -7.84
N GLY A 274 33.70 41.55 -7.09
CA GLY A 274 32.34 41.58 -7.67
C GLY A 274 31.70 42.95 -7.92
N LEU A 275 32.33 44.05 -7.51
CA LEU A 275 31.72 45.40 -7.58
C LEU A 275 32.61 46.48 -8.23
N GLY A 276 33.86 46.17 -8.59
CA GLY A 276 34.82 47.12 -9.17
C GLY A 276 34.80 47.22 -10.71
N ALA A 277 34.14 46.29 -11.41
CA ALA A 277 34.13 46.24 -12.87
C ALA A 277 32.93 46.97 -13.53
N GLY A 278 32.12 47.70 -12.74
CA GLY A 278 30.93 48.42 -13.23
C GLY A 278 31.11 49.93 -13.44
N ALA A 279 32.26 50.51 -13.04
CA ALA A 279 32.46 51.96 -12.99
C ALA A 279 33.55 52.51 -13.93
N ALA A 280 34.15 51.67 -14.78
CA ALA A 280 35.18 52.08 -15.74
C ALA A 280 34.66 52.16 -17.20
N ILE A 281 33.35 52.29 -17.41
CA ILE A 281 32.71 52.42 -18.74
C ILE A 281 32.15 53.85 -18.93
N ALA A 282 32.77 54.85 -18.30
CA ALA A 282 32.40 56.26 -18.44
C ALA A 282 33.65 57.11 -18.71
N GLY A 283 34.26 56.91 -19.87
CA GLY A 283 35.35 57.77 -20.32
C GLY A 283 36.17 57.19 -21.47
N ASN A 284 36.09 57.86 -22.61
CA ASN A 284 36.99 57.78 -23.76
C ASN A 284 36.72 56.69 -24.80
N VAL A 285 36.00 57.15 -25.83
CA VAL A 285 35.93 56.59 -27.18
C VAL A 285 37.25 56.91 -27.89
N GLN A 286 38.05 55.88 -28.20
CA GLN A 286 39.12 55.99 -29.21
C GLN A 286 39.44 54.59 -29.77
N PRO A 287 39.61 54.42 -31.10
CA PRO A 287 39.81 53.12 -31.71
C PRO A 287 41.31 52.81 -31.77
N ALA A 288 41.77 51.84 -30.98
CA ALA A 288 43.10 51.28 -31.12
C ALA A 288 42.98 49.76 -31.32
N ALA A 289 43.20 49.36 -32.56
CA ALA A 289 43.44 47.98 -32.94
C ALA A 289 44.75 47.52 -32.29
N SER A 290 44.67 46.58 -31.35
CA SER A 290 45.80 45.75 -30.96
C SER A 290 45.28 44.42 -30.41
N VAL A 291 45.61 43.38 -31.17
CA VAL A 291 45.39 41.97 -30.91
C VAL A 291 46.16 41.59 -29.64
N MET A 292 45.45 41.18 -28.58
CA MET A 292 46.05 40.42 -27.47
C MET A 292 45.46 39.01 -27.48
N GLN A 293 46.28 38.10 -27.95
CA GLN A 293 46.04 36.67 -28.05
C GLN A 293 46.22 36.07 -26.66
N ALA A 294 45.14 35.60 -26.05
CA ALA A 294 45.19 34.80 -24.82
C ALA A 294 45.64 33.36 -25.16
N PRO A 295 46.50 32.73 -24.35
CA PRO A 295 46.96 31.38 -24.60
C PRO A 295 45.80 30.38 -24.45
N ALA A 296 45.66 29.50 -25.43
CA ALA A 296 44.64 28.47 -25.45
C ALA A 296 44.87 27.47 -24.30
N PRO A 297 43.84 27.09 -23.53
CA PRO A 297 43.95 25.98 -22.59
C PRO A 297 44.05 24.67 -23.38
N GLU A 298 45.06 23.85 -23.05
CA GLU A 298 45.23 22.51 -23.61
C GLU A 298 43.97 21.66 -23.37
N ALA A 299 43.46 21.03 -24.42
CA ALA A 299 42.28 20.18 -24.35
C ALA A 299 42.65 18.75 -23.94
N ALA A 300 41.82 18.12 -23.08
CA ALA A 300 41.95 16.71 -22.74
C ALA A 300 41.04 15.87 -23.65
N TYR A 301 41.55 14.78 -24.22
CA TYR A 301 40.79 13.94 -25.16
C TYR A 301 40.18 12.72 -24.47
N CYS A 302 38.94 12.39 -24.81
CA CYS A 302 38.24 11.25 -24.23
C CYS A 302 38.85 9.91 -24.68
N PRO A 303 39.15 8.97 -23.77
CA PRO A 303 39.71 7.67 -24.14
C PRO A 303 38.72 6.75 -24.84
N ALA A 304 37.40 6.99 -24.72
CA ALA A 304 36.36 6.15 -25.31
C ALA A 304 35.89 6.62 -26.70
N CYS A 305 35.83 7.93 -26.93
CA CYS A 305 35.29 8.50 -28.17
C CYS A 305 36.17 9.59 -28.80
N HIS A 306 37.32 9.90 -28.21
CA HIS A 306 38.28 10.92 -28.67
C HIS A 306 37.73 12.34 -28.79
N ALA A 307 36.55 12.64 -28.24
CA ALA A 307 36.03 14.00 -28.18
C ALA A 307 36.89 14.90 -27.27
N ALA A 308 37.11 16.14 -27.70
CA ALA A 308 37.82 17.15 -26.93
C ALA A 308 36.97 17.60 -25.74
N ASN A 309 37.55 17.54 -24.54
CA ASN A 309 36.92 17.88 -23.27
C ASN A 309 37.80 18.90 -22.52
N LYS A 310 37.17 19.69 -21.63
CA LYS A 310 37.91 20.61 -20.76
C LYS A 310 38.86 19.85 -19.85
N GLN A 311 40.06 20.39 -19.62
CA GLN A 311 41.00 19.83 -18.64
C GLN A 311 40.32 19.66 -17.27
N GLY A 312 40.42 18.47 -16.68
CA GLY A 312 39.79 18.12 -15.40
C GLY A 312 38.31 17.69 -15.47
N ALA A 313 37.72 17.55 -16.66
CA ALA A 313 36.36 16.99 -16.80
C ALA A 313 36.32 15.55 -16.27
N LYS A 314 35.38 15.25 -15.36
CA LYS A 314 35.19 13.89 -14.78
C LYS A 314 34.48 12.92 -15.74
N PHE A 315 33.63 13.46 -16.61
CA PHE A 315 32.87 12.70 -17.61
C PHE A 315 32.96 13.40 -18.96
N CYS A 316 32.98 12.61 -20.03
CA CYS A 316 32.99 13.12 -21.39
C CYS A 316 31.67 13.81 -21.74
N ASN A 317 31.73 15.01 -22.30
CA ASN A 317 30.54 15.76 -22.71
C ASN A 317 29.78 15.16 -23.91
N SER A 318 30.45 14.34 -24.73
CA SER A 318 29.84 13.72 -25.92
C SER A 318 29.26 12.34 -25.64
N CYS A 319 29.97 11.48 -24.90
CA CYS A 319 29.55 10.09 -24.71
C CYS A 319 29.25 9.69 -23.26
N GLY A 320 29.48 10.59 -22.28
CA GLY A 320 29.25 10.32 -20.86
C GLY A 320 30.28 9.39 -20.21
N ALA A 321 31.27 8.88 -20.94
CA ALA A 321 32.30 8.01 -20.38
C ALA A 321 33.18 8.74 -19.36
N SER A 322 33.56 8.05 -18.28
CA SER A 322 34.46 8.58 -17.25
C SER A 322 35.84 8.89 -17.85
N MET A 323 36.37 10.07 -17.51
CA MET A 323 37.67 10.56 -17.98
C MET A 323 38.80 10.30 -16.96
N THR A 324 38.46 9.85 -15.75
CA THR A 324 39.45 9.45 -14.74
C THR A 324 39.97 8.04 -15.03
N PRO A 325 41.29 7.81 -14.92
CA PRO A 325 41.84 6.46 -14.90
C PRO A 325 41.19 5.64 -13.78
N PRO A 326 40.90 4.35 -13.98
CA PRO A 326 40.42 3.50 -12.90
C PRO A 326 41.48 3.46 -11.80
N GLU A 327 41.09 3.81 -10.58
CA GLU A 327 41.96 3.66 -9.41
C GLU A 327 42.32 2.16 -9.23
N PRO A 328 43.55 1.85 -8.79
CA PRO A 328 43.93 0.49 -8.49
C PRO A 328 43.05 -0.05 -7.36
N LYS A 329 42.31 -1.13 -7.63
CA LYS A 329 41.46 -1.80 -6.64
C LYS A 329 42.28 -2.21 -5.42
N PRO A 330 41.88 -1.85 -4.18
CA PRO A 330 42.49 -2.42 -2.99
C PRO A 330 42.18 -3.93 -2.93
N ALA A 331 43.20 -4.71 -2.58
CA ALA A 331 43.15 -6.16 -2.47
C ALA A 331 42.25 -6.60 -1.29
N GLY A 332 40.94 -6.65 -1.53
CA GLY A 332 39.95 -7.24 -0.63
C GLY A 332 39.79 -8.75 -0.87
N LYS A 333 39.25 -9.46 0.13
CA LYS A 333 39.02 -10.91 0.09
C LYS A 333 38.04 -11.28 -1.02
N THR A 334 38.26 -12.44 -1.63
CA THR A 334 37.39 -12.96 -2.70
C THR A 334 36.13 -13.58 -2.12
N CYS A 335 34.96 -13.22 -2.65
CA CYS A 335 33.69 -13.83 -2.31
C CYS A 335 33.71 -15.33 -2.69
N PRO A 336 33.45 -16.26 -1.76
CA PRO A 336 33.44 -17.69 -2.06
C PRO A 336 32.25 -18.13 -2.93
N GLY A 337 31.18 -17.32 -3.02
CA GLY A 337 30.01 -17.64 -3.83
C GLY A 337 30.13 -17.27 -5.31
N CYS A 338 30.68 -16.09 -5.61
CA CYS A 338 30.73 -15.56 -7.00
C CYS A 338 32.13 -15.16 -7.49
N GLY A 339 33.16 -15.21 -6.64
CA GLY A 339 34.52 -14.85 -7.03
C GLY A 339 34.81 -13.34 -7.08
N ALA A 340 33.83 -12.48 -6.77
CA ALA A 340 34.05 -11.02 -6.76
C ALA A 340 34.93 -10.58 -5.59
N ALA A 341 35.80 -9.58 -5.81
CA ALA A 341 36.58 -8.96 -4.74
C ALA A 341 35.65 -8.14 -3.83
N VAL A 342 35.66 -8.42 -2.53
CA VAL A 342 34.81 -7.76 -1.54
C VAL A 342 35.68 -6.94 -0.57
N PRO A 343 35.32 -5.69 -0.26
CA PRO A 343 36.06 -4.88 0.71
C PRO A 343 36.17 -5.54 2.08
N ASP A 344 37.31 -5.39 2.76
CA ASP A 344 37.51 -5.94 4.11
C ASP A 344 36.46 -5.39 5.10
N GLY A 345 35.79 -6.29 5.83
CA GLY A 345 34.74 -5.95 6.82
C GLY A 345 33.31 -5.98 6.30
N SER A 346 33.08 -6.27 5.02
CA SER A 346 31.74 -6.43 4.45
C SER A 346 30.98 -7.64 5.03
N LYS A 347 29.74 -7.42 5.50
CA LYS A 347 28.87 -8.49 6.03
C LYS A 347 28.20 -9.33 4.93
N PHE A 348 28.04 -8.75 3.75
CA PHE A 348 27.42 -9.38 2.58
C PHE A 348 28.21 -9.01 1.32
N CYS A 349 28.25 -9.90 0.33
CA CYS A 349 28.82 -9.60 -0.98
C CYS A 349 27.91 -8.63 -1.73
N THR A 350 28.47 -7.54 -2.25
CA THR A 350 27.75 -6.50 -3.00
C THR A 350 27.29 -6.95 -4.37
N GLU A 351 27.89 -8.01 -4.93
CA GLU A 351 27.56 -8.52 -6.26
C GLU A 351 26.50 -9.63 -6.21
N CYS A 352 26.66 -10.64 -5.34
CA CYS A 352 25.74 -11.79 -5.30
C CYS A 352 24.82 -11.84 -4.07
N GLY A 353 24.95 -10.90 -3.12
CA GLY A 353 24.14 -10.86 -1.90
C GLY A 353 24.44 -11.93 -0.85
N MET A 354 25.44 -12.79 -1.09
CA MET A 354 25.81 -13.85 -0.14
C MET A 354 26.37 -13.26 1.16
N SER A 355 25.88 -13.74 2.30
CA SER A 355 26.42 -13.38 3.61
C SER A 355 27.85 -13.91 3.77
N LEU A 356 28.75 -13.04 4.20
CA LEU A 356 30.14 -13.36 4.52
C LEU A 356 30.35 -13.51 6.03
N GLN A 357 29.27 -13.41 6.82
CA GLN A 357 29.32 -13.64 8.25
C GLN A 357 29.33 -15.14 8.56
N PRO A 358 30.08 -15.57 9.59
CA PRO A 358 30.08 -16.95 10.03
C PRO A 358 28.67 -17.36 10.50
N PRO A 359 28.16 -18.54 10.11
CA PRO A 359 26.82 -18.98 10.51
C PRO A 359 26.73 -19.16 12.02
N VAL A 360 25.59 -18.80 12.62
CA VAL A 360 25.34 -18.93 14.06
C VAL A 360 24.38 -20.09 14.29
N CYS A 361 24.75 -21.01 15.19
CA CYS A 361 23.91 -22.13 15.57
C CYS A 361 22.74 -21.66 16.45
N ALA A 362 21.63 -22.42 16.49
CA ALA A 362 20.48 -22.14 17.34
C ALA A 362 20.81 -22.07 18.85
N CYS A 363 21.93 -22.64 19.29
CA CYS A 363 22.43 -22.51 20.66
C CYS A 363 23.21 -21.20 20.93
N GLY A 364 23.38 -20.34 19.92
CA GLY A 364 24.11 -19.06 20.02
C GLY A 364 25.61 -19.15 19.68
N ALA A 365 26.14 -20.33 19.36
CA ALA A 365 27.56 -20.50 19.01
C ALA A 365 27.84 -20.11 17.55
N THR A 366 28.89 -19.31 17.33
CA THR A 366 29.43 -19.00 16.00
C THR A 366 30.14 -20.22 15.43
N LEU A 367 29.78 -20.63 14.23
CA LEU A 367 30.30 -21.81 13.55
C LEU A 367 31.37 -21.42 12.54
N GLU A 368 32.38 -22.28 12.38
CA GLU A 368 33.37 -22.10 11.32
C GLU A 368 32.72 -22.34 9.95
N PRO A 369 33.13 -21.59 8.90
CA PRO A 369 32.62 -21.78 7.55
C PRO A 369 32.76 -23.24 7.09
N GLY A 370 31.65 -23.89 6.73
CA GLY A 370 31.61 -25.28 6.27
C GLY A 370 31.33 -26.35 7.35
N SER A 371 31.11 -25.95 8.60
CA SER A 371 30.75 -26.88 9.68
C SER A 371 29.40 -27.56 9.43
N LYS A 372 29.36 -28.91 9.39
CA LYS A 372 28.09 -29.67 9.29
C LYS A 372 27.38 -29.85 10.63
N PHE A 373 28.12 -29.76 11.73
CA PHE A 373 27.62 -29.89 13.10
C PHE A 373 28.21 -28.80 13.98
N CYS A 374 27.46 -28.38 15.00
CA CYS A 374 27.91 -27.43 16.00
C CYS A 374 28.89 -28.09 16.97
N ASN A 375 30.10 -27.52 17.06
CA ASN A 375 31.15 -27.94 18.00
C ASN A 375 30.79 -27.75 19.48
N GLN A 376 29.78 -26.92 19.81
CA GLN A 376 29.35 -26.66 21.19
C GLN A 376 28.13 -27.48 21.62
N CYS A 377 27.15 -27.70 20.74
CA CYS A 377 25.90 -28.40 21.11
C CYS A 377 25.62 -29.69 20.31
N GLY A 378 26.48 -30.05 19.35
CA GLY A 378 26.36 -31.26 18.55
C GLY A 378 25.24 -31.26 17.50
N ARG A 379 24.41 -30.21 17.43
CA ARG A 379 23.31 -30.11 16.46
C ARG A 379 23.79 -29.86 15.04
N LYS A 380 23.07 -30.39 14.06
CA LYS A 380 23.36 -30.21 12.63
C LYS A 380 23.07 -28.76 12.21
N VAL A 381 23.91 -28.23 11.34
CA VAL A 381 23.80 -26.84 10.86
C VAL A 381 22.78 -26.79 9.73
N GLY A 382 21.68 -26.03 9.91
CA GLY A 382 20.62 -25.85 8.93
C GLY A 382 19.29 -26.58 9.21
N GLU A 383 19.11 -27.15 10.41
CA GLU A 383 17.83 -27.67 10.94
C GLU A 383 17.18 -26.73 11.95
#